data_AF-A0AAD7ICQ5-F1
#
_entry.id   AF-A0AAD7ICQ5-F1
#
_cell.length_a   1.000
_cell.length_b   1.000
_cell.length_c   1.000
_cell.angle_alpha   90.00
_cell.angle_beta   90.00
_cell.angle_gamma   90.00
#
_symmetry.space_group_name_H-M   'P 1'
#
loop_
_entity.id
_entity.type
_entity.pdbx_description
1 polymer ?
#
loop_
_entity_poly.entity_id
_entity_poly.type
_entity_poly.pdbx_seq_one_letter_code
_entity_poly.pdbx_strand_id
1 'polypeptide(L)'
;MFVAAGVVLCARAQSPIVDLGYAQYQGTVSPANISHFLGIRYAAAPLGLSILEGDFRFRAPQPPTNATASINGVDANGLTPTNPLETRAAAEVVISTEDCLFFNVYYPSDTAGTPVEDLPVLLWIHGGGYVAGRASLYDGEDDIYQSNRGIVVIIQYRLGVFGFLPGAEVKKNGALNAGRDPSVDQDFALRCINKYIAKFGGGPARVTIWGESAGAGSVLQHIVANNGKTQPQLFRGAITSSTFLSSQYEYNDRIPELLYGEVVVCTSATDAFSCLQTVNATVLETANTQITISGFYGTYLFVDGFFITQRPTVSLLQGAVNGVSSSTRTSFVNQSTGDTANATQYALDLFPSFGPVQADKVGSLYAGLGTQLFQENAIIGESTLICPTYYLLRAFHGRAFKVGDPELHGFAEFAIPPGLHSCDVPYYFPSTATPLFQNTSFINAFAQSSTSFGISLNPNVKIDPTTITPPWKEWEVGHTEMLFNETAAGRRLVEPLQTSDALLERCQCVSSIHPCAVARF
;
A
#
# COMPACT_ATOMS: atom_id res chain seq x y z
N MET A 1 46.80 24.20 43.69
CA MET A 1 46.66 23.01 42.82
C MET A 1 45.19 22.97 42.39
N PHE A 2 44.87 23.61 41.26
CA PHE A 2 43.51 23.60 40.70
C PHE A 2 43.47 22.49 39.65
N VAL A 3 42.61 21.49 39.88
CA VAL A 3 42.35 20.41 38.91
C VAL A 3 41.39 20.99 37.87
N ALA A 4 41.87 21.19 36.64
CA ALA A 4 41.03 21.54 35.51
C ALA A 4 40.21 20.32 35.11
N ALA A 5 38.88 20.39 35.29
CA ALA A 5 37.96 19.41 34.73
C ALA A 5 37.96 19.56 33.21
N GLY A 6 38.53 18.58 32.51
CA GLY A 6 38.47 18.51 31.05
C GLY A 6 37.04 18.29 30.59
N VAL A 7 36.47 19.27 29.91
CA VAL A 7 35.23 19.09 29.15
C VAL A 7 35.57 18.21 27.94
N VAL A 8 35.14 16.95 27.99
CA VAL A 8 35.10 16.09 26.80
C VAL A 8 34.01 16.66 25.90
N LEU A 9 34.39 17.42 24.88
CA LEU A 9 33.51 17.77 23.78
C LEU A 9 33.18 16.47 23.04
N CYS A 10 32.00 15.90 23.27
CA CYS A 10 31.44 14.92 22.35
C CYS A 10 31.33 15.60 20.98
N ALA A 11 32.12 15.14 20.01
CA ALA A 11 31.93 15.51 18.62
C ALA A 11 30.48 15.17 18.25
N ARG A 12 29.68 16.17 17.86
CA ARG A 12 28.37 15.90 17.25
C ARG A 12 28.63 15.01 16.05
N ALA A 13 27.98 13.85 16.00
CA ALA A 13 27.98 13.02 14.80
C ALA A 13 27.59 13.92 13.62
N GLN A 14 28.46 14.00 12.63
CA GLN A 14 28.22 14.83 11.45
C GLN A 14 27.02 14.23 10.71
N SER A 15 26.01 15.06 10.42
CA SER A 15 24.84 14.66 9.65
C SER A 15 25.26 13.96 8.34
N PRO A 16 24.74 12.76 8.05
CA PRO A 16 25.14 11.99 6.87
C PRO A 16 24.72 12.73 5.59
N ILE A 17 25.55 12.65 4.55
CA ILE A 17 25.24 13.21 3.23
C ILE A 17 25.24 12.08 2.22
N VAL A 18 24.22 12.04 1.37
CA VAL A 18 24.09 11.08 0.27
C VAL A 18 23.93 11.83 -1.05
N ASP A 19 24.78 11.48 -2.02
CA ASP A 19 24.76 12.06 -3.37
C ASP A 19 24.07 11.10 -4.35
N LEU A 20 22.92 11.54 -4.87
CA LEU A 20 22.11 10.81 -5.87
C LEU A 20 22.47 11.21 -7.31
N GLY A 21 23.51 12.02 -7.51
CA GLY A 21 23.97 12.54 -8.79
C GLY A 21 23.18 13.75 -9.28
N TYR A 22 21.85 13.75 -9.11
CA TYR A 22 21.00 14.90 -9.44
C TYR A 22 20.85 15.89 -8.26
N ALA A 23 21.04 15.42 -7.03
CA ALA A 23 21.00 16.23 -5.83
C ALA A 23 21.79 15.55 -4.70
N GLN A 24 22.32 16.36 -3.79
CA GLN A 24 22.90 15.90 -2.53
C GLN A 24 21.87 16.12 -1.43
N TYR A 25 21.62 15.08 -0.64
CA TYR A 25 20.72 15.15 0.51
C TYR A 25 21.52 15.05 1.79
N GLN A 26 21.26 15.94 2.75
CA GLN A 26 21.77 15.81 4.10
C GLN A 26 20.71 15.17 4.98
N GLY A 27 20.97 13.97 5.48
CA GLY A 27 20.13 13.29 6.45
C GLY A 27 20.43 13.72 7.88
N THR A 28 19.76 13.08 8.81
CA THR A 28 19.89 13.34 10.24
C THR A 28 19.93 12.00 10.99
N VAL A 29 20.39 12.00 12.24
CA VAL A 29 20.64 10.75 13.00
C VAL A 29 19.88 10.81 14.31
N SER A 30 19.04 9.80 14.55
CA SER A 30 18.26 9.68 15.78
C SER A 30 19.13 9.25 16.96
N PRO A 31 18.68 9.46 18.22
CA PRO A 31 19.39 8.99 19.41
C PRO A 31 19.64 7.47 19.44
N ALA A 32 18.84 6.71 18.69
CA ALA A 32 19.01 5.27 18.53
C ALA A 32 19.99 4.88 17.42
N ASN A 33 20.78 5.84 16.93
CA ASN A 33 21.77 5.65 15.88
C ASN A 33 21.15 5.21 14.54
N ILE A 34 19.94 5.66 14.22
CA ILE A 34 19.30 5.45 12.92
C ILE A 34 19.46 6.71 12.07
N SER A 35 19.95 6.54 10.85
CA SER A 35 20.04 7.60 9.85
C SER A 35 18.71 7.72 9.12
N HIS A 36 18.15 8.92 9.07
CA HIS A 36 16.93 9.22 8.32
C HIS A 36 17.18 10.28 7.25
N PHE A 37 16.64 10.04 6.05
CA PHE A 37 16.61 10.97 4.93
C PHE A 37 15.16 11.15 4.54
N LEU A 38 14.57 12.27 4.96
CA LEU A 38 13.16 12.54 4.76
C LEU A 38 12.98 13.53 3.59
N GLY A 39 11.95 13.31 2.78
CA GLY A 39 11.60 14.22 1.69
C GLY A 39 12.55 14.14 0.47
N ILE A 40 13.08 12.96 0.15
CA ILE A 40 13.84 12.79 -1.10
C ILE A 40 12.87 12.85 -2.28
N ARG A 41 13.03 13.85 -3.13
CA ARG A 41 12.20 14.04 -4.32
C ARG A 41 12.56 12.98 -5.35
N TYR A 42 11.62 12.08 -5.67
CA TYR A 42 11.85 11.08 -6.71
C TYR A 42 11.34 11.53 -8.08
N ALA A 43 10.45 12.51 -8.15
CA ALA A 43 9.93 13.06 -9.40
C ALA A 43 9.69 14.57 -9.31
N ALA A 44 9.67 15.24 -10.45
CA ALA A 44 9.25 16.64 -10.56
C ALA A 44 7.85 16.84 -9.99
N ALA A 45 7.58 18.02 -9.43
CA ALA A 45 6.28 18.35 -8.84
C ALA A 45 5.16 18.22 -9.91
N PRO A 46 4.11 17.43 -9.68
CA PRO A 46 3.06 17.17 -10.66
C PRO A 46 2.00 18.29 -10.71
N LEU A 47 2.47 19.54 -10.81
CA LEU A 47 1.65 20.74 -10.72
C LEU A 47 0.80 20.95 -11.97
N GLY A 48 -0.36 21.60 -11.80
CA GLY A 48 -1.16 22.12 -12.90
C GLY A 48 -0.41 23.16 -13.73
N LEU A 49 -0.97 23.49 -14.90
CA LEU A 49 -0.35 24.44 -15.82
C LEU A 49 -0.16 25.81 -15.15
N SER A 50 1.09 26.15 -14.86
CA SER A 50 1.53 27.49 -14.44
C SER A 50 2.45 28.06 -15.53
N ILE A 51 2.34 29.37 -15.77
CA ILE A 51 3.24 30.11 -16.68
C ILE A 51 4.73 29.99 -16.31
N LEU A 52 5.06 29.50 -15.11
CA LEU A 52 6.42 29.39 -14.59
C LEU A 52 6.97 27.95 -14.51
N GLU A 53 6.13 26.93 -14.39
CA GLU A 53 6.58 25.58 -13.93
C GLU A 53 6.19 24.43 -14.86
N GLY A 54 5.51 24.71 -15.98
CA GLY A 54 5.08 23.68 -16.93
C GLY A 54 3.76 23.02 -16.53
N ASP A 55 3.38 21.96 -17.25
CA ASP A 55 2.13 21.24 -17.06
C ASP A 55 2.40 19.76 -16.81
N PHE A 56 2.24 19.32 -15.55
CA PHE A 56 2.49 17.95 -15.12
C PHE A 56 1.28 17.28 -14.46
N ARG A 57 0.18 18.02 -14.24
CA ARG A 57 -1.07 17.45 -13.73
C ARG A 57 -1.68 16.48 -14.75
N PHE A 58 -2.14 15.34 -14.24
CA PHE A 58 -2.65 14.20 -15.04
C PHE A 58 -1.64 13.67 -16.07
N ARG A 59 -0.34 13.90 -15.85
CA ARG A 59 0.74 13.33 -16.66
C ARG A 59 1.57 12.34 -15.84
N ALA A 60 2.33 11.52 -16.56
CA ALA A 60 3.29 10.61 -15.96
C ALA A 60 4.38 11.40 -15.20
N PRO A 61 4.84 10.91 -14.02
CA PRO A 61 5.93 11.54 -13.28
C PRO A 61 7.17 11.71 -14.15
N GLN A 62 7.86 12.83 -13.98
CA GLN A 62 9.09 13.15 -14.71
C GLN A 62 10.29 13.16 -13.74
N PRO A 63 11.52 12.91 -14.23
CA PRO A 63 12.71 13.02 -13.40
C PRO A 63 12.79 14.39 -12.68
N PRO A 64 13.28 14.43 -11.44
CA PRO A 64 13.47 15.69 -10.72
C PRO A 64 14.53 16.55 -11.40
N THR A 65 14.43 17.87 -11.22
CA THR A 65 15.46 18.81 -11.68
C THR A 65 16.73 18.66 -10.85
N ASN A 66 17.88 18.87 -11.50
CA ASN A 66 19.17 18.83 -10.80
C ASN A 66 19.27 20.00 -9.83
N ALA A 67 19.66 19.72 -8.59
CA ALA A 67 19.94 20.72 -7.57
C ALA A 67 21.46 20.84 -7.37
N THR A 68 21.97 22.07 -7.41
CA THR A 68 23.40 22.37 -7.20
C THR A 68 23.76 22.57 -5.74
N ALA A 69 22.78 22.84 -4.88
CA ALA A 69 22.96 22.97 -3.44
C ALA A 69 22.55 21.67 -2.73
N SER A 70 23.23 21.36 -1.61
CA SER A 70 22.81 20.28 -0.71
C SER A 70 21.41 20.59 -0.18
N ILE A 71 20.48 19.67 -0.39
CA ILE A 71 19.12 19.71 0.12
C ILE A 71 19.16 19.15 1.53
N ASN A 72 18.83 19.96 2.52
CA ASN A 72 18.71 19.47 3.89
C ASN A 72 17.45 18.62 3.98
N GLY A 73 17.62 17.31 4.15
CA GLY A 73 16.60 16.43 4.66
C GLY A 73 16.27 16.88 6.08
N VAL A 74 15.05 17.40 6.24
CA VAL A 74 14.43 18.02 7.42
C VAL A 74 15.11 19.30 7.95
N ASP A 75 14.40 20.43 7.86
CA ASP A 75 14.41 21.34 9.02
C ASP A 75 13.82 20.54 10.20
N ALA A 76 14.38 20.67 11.39
CA ALA A 76 14.00 19.87 12.55
C ALA A 76 12.52 20.04 13.00
N ASN A 77 11.73 20.86 12.31
CA ASN A 77 10.34 21.21 12.64
C ASN A 77 9.31 20.79 11.56
N GLY A 78 9.74 20.33 10.38
CA GLY A 78 8.82 19.91 9.31
C GLY A 78 8.01 21.06 8.68
N LEU A 79 8.57 22.28 8.59
CA LEU A 79 7.79 23.46 8.21
C LEU A 79 8.03 23.94 6.77
N THR A 80 8.60 23.11 5.90
CA THR A 80 8.80 23.49 4.49
C THR A 80 7.54 23.27 3.64
N PRO A 81 7.17 24.20 2.76
CA PRO A 81 5.96 24.13 1.91
C PRO A 81 5.89 22.93 0.94
N THR A 82 6.96 22.15 0.85
CA THR A 82 7.16 21.04 -0.08
C THR A 82 7.37 19.71 0.64
N ASN A 83 7.02 19.62 1.92
CA ASN A 83 7.14 18.40 2.71
C ASN A 83 5.79 18.06 3.36
N PRO A 84 5.21 16.85 3.16
CA PRO A 84 4.01 16.44 3.88
C PRO A 84 4.25 16.07 5.36
N LEU A 85 5.40 16.41 5.95
CA LEU A 85 5.72 16.15 7.36
C LEU A 85 5.44 17.36 8.24
N GLU A 86 4.30 17.41 8.90
CA GLU A 86 4.18 18.10 10.18
C GLU A 86 4.90 17.28 11.26
N THR A 87 5.60 17.94 12.17
CA THR A 87 6.02 17.31 13.42
C THR A 87 4.81 16.99 14.28
N ARG A 88 4.85 15.88 15.04
CA ARG A 88 3.90 15.53 16.11
C ARG A 88 3.71 16.62 17.19
N ALA A 89 4.35 17.78 17.06
CA ALA A 89 4.28 18.93 17.95
C ALA A 89 3.28 20.03 17.48
N ALA A 90 2.76 19.99 16.25
CA ALA A 90 1.74 20.93 15.78
C ALA A 90 0.56 20.14 15.20
N ALA A 91 -0.55 20.12 15.93
CA ALA A 91 -1.73 19.33 15.58
C ALA A 91 -2.71 20.06 14.62
N GLU A 92 -2.31 21.09 13.87
CA GLU A 92 -3.31 22.00 13.27
C GLU A 92 -3.11 22.49 11.81
N VAL A 93 -2.09 22.09 11.02
CA VAL A 93 -1.99 22.56 9.62
C VAL A 93 -1.56 21.46 8.65
N VAL A 94 -2.49 20.58 8.28
CA VAL A 94 -2.31 19.72 7.09
C VAL A 94 -2.26 20.63 5.85
N ILE A 95 -1.06 20.92 5.35
CA ILE A 95 -0.88 21.60 4.07
C ILE A 95 -1.04 20.55 2.96
N SER A 96 -2.23 20.50 2.35
CA SER A 96 -2.44 19.74 1.12
C SER A 96 -1.80 20.48 -0.05
N THR A 97 -0.88 19.84 -0.75
CA THR A 97 -0.17 20.38 -1.93
C THR A 97 -0.06 19.31 -3.02
N GLU A 98 -0.13 19.72 -4.28
CA GLU A 98 0.13 18.83 -5.42
C GLU A 98 1.61 18.47 -5.53
N ASP A 99 2.52 19.26 -4.96
CA ASP A 99 3.93 18.92 -4.88
C ASP A 99 4.18 17.87 -3.78
N CYS A 100 4.00 16.59 -4.12
CA CYS A 100 3.97 15.51 -3.13
C CYS A 100 4.83 14.27 -3.45
N LEU A 101 5.57 14.25 -4.58
CA LEU A 101 6.30 13.06 -5.05
C LEU A 101 7.66 12.86 -4.37
N PHE A 102 7.61 12.42 -3.12
CA PHE A 102 8.77 12.18 -2.25
C PHE A 102 8.81 10.76 -1.69
N PHE A 103 10.00 10.32 -1.27
CA PHE A 103 10.15 9.17 -0.39
C PHE A 103 11.07 9.48 0.80
N ASN A 104 10.93 8.69 1.85
CA ASN A 104 11.77 8.71 3.05
C ASN A 104 12.62 7.44 3.10
N VAL A 105 13.86 7.53 3.54
CA VAL A 105 14.77 6.39 3.72
C VAL A 105 15.29 6.38 5.15
N TYR A 106 15.21 5.23 5.79
CA TYR A 106 15.71 4.98 7.13
C TYR A 106 16.67 3.80 7.08
N TYR A 107 17.83 3.90 7.76
CA TYR A 107 18.78 2.80 7.86
C TYR A 107 19.70 2.94 9.10
N PRO A 108 20.26 1.84 9.64
CA PRO A 108 21.17 1.91 10.79
C PRO A 108 22.45 2.70 10.44
N SER A 109 22.85 3.65 11.28
CA SER A 109 23.98 4.56 10.97
C SER A 109 25.35 3.89 11.07
N ASP A 110 25.44 2.75 11.78
CA ASP A 110 26.65 1.93 11.89
C ASP A 110 26.95 1.13 10.60
N THR A 111 26.08 1.22 9.58
CA THR A 111 26.33 0.63 8.26
C THR A 111 27.26 1.49 7.40
N ALA A 112 27.67 2.67 7.87
CA ALA A 112 28.73 3.47 7.25
C ALA A 112 30.02 2.64 7.09
N GLY A 113 30.32 2.19 5.87
CA GLY A 113 31.47 1.34 5.56
C GLY A 113 31.19 -0.17 5.46
N THR A 114 29.93 -0.61 5.63
CA THR A 114 29.49 -1.95 5.18
C THR A 114 29.58 -2.00 3.65
N PRO A 115 29.96 -3.14 3.02
CA PRO A 115 29.95 -3.26 1.57
C PRO A 115 28.63 -2.73 1.00
N VAL A 116 28.76 -1.72 0.15
CA VAL A 116 27.68 -1.10 -0.60
C VAL A 116 26.98 -2.24 -1.37
N GLU A 117 25.66 -2.39 -1.23
CA GLU A 117 24.78 -3.33 -1.98
C GLU A 117 24.31 -4.65 -1.31
N ASP A 118 24.23 -4.78 0.03
CA ASP A 118 23.72 -6.03 0.62
C ASP A 118 22.53 -5.90 1.59
N LEU A 119 22.17 -4.70 2.05
CA LEU A 119 21.08 -4.62 3.02
C LEU A 119 19.73 -4.91 2.36
N PRO A 120 18.86 -5.74 3.00
CA PRO A 120 17.49 -5.93 2.54
C PRO A 120 16.73 -4.61 2.63
N VAL A 121 15.86 -4.34 1.65
CA VAL A 121 15.09 -3.10 1.58
C VAL A 121 13.61 -3.44 1.71
N LEU A 122 12.95 -2.90 2.72
CA LEU A 122 11.50 -2.98 2.91
C LEU A 122 10.88 -1.67 2.45
N LEU A 123 10.08 -1.72 1.40
CA LEU A 123 9.43 -0.54 0.84
C LEU A 123 7.94 -0.54 1.23
N TRP A 124 7.54 0.46 2.01
CA TRP A 124 6.17 0.67 2.44
C TRP A 124 5.37 1.54 1.47
N ILE A 125 4.21 1.03 1.06
CA ILE A 125 3.19 1.75 0.28
C ILE A 125 1.96 1.92 1.17
N HIS A 126 1.63 3.17 1.51
CA HIS A 126 0.52 3.45 2.41
C HIS A 126 -0.86 3.17 1.79
N GLY A 127 -1.82 2.86 2.65
CA GLY A 127 -3.24 2.70 2.31
C GLY A 127 -4.02 4.01 2.21
N GLY A 128 -5.35 3.89 2.27
CA GLY A 128 -6.31 5.01 2.24
C GLY A 128 -7.24 5.02 1.02
N GLY A 129 -7.58 3.84 0.48
CA GLY A 129 -8.58 3.70 -0.58
C GLY A 129 -8.24 4.40 -1.90
N TYR A 130 -6.95 4.73 -2.11
CA TYR A 130 -6.45 5.59 -3.19
C TYR A 130 -6.91 7.05 -3.14
N VAL A 131 -7.65 7.48 -2.11
CA VAL A 131 -8.20 8.85 -1.99
C VAL A 131 -7.59 9.66 -0.86
N ALA A 132 -7.02 8.98 0.13
CA ALA A 132 -6.42 9.57 1.31
C ALA A 132 -5.16 8.79 1.69
N GLY A 133 -4.40 9.32 2.65
CA GLY A 133 -3.19 8.70 3.17
C GLY A 133 -1.94 9.56 2.98
N ARG A 134 -0.92 9.29 3.77
CA ARG A 134 0.37 9.98 3.73
C ARG A 134 1.48 9.15 4.36
N ALA A 135 2.65 9.16 3.72
CA ALA A 135 3.91 8.57 4.16
C ALA A 135 4.34 9.12 5.51
N SER A 136 4.07 10.40 5.77
CA SER A 136 4.40 11.08 7.03
C SER A 136 3.68 10.53 8.26
N LEU A 137 2.65 9.70 8.06
CA LEU A 137 1.99 9.00 9.16
C LEU A 137 2.86 7.88 9.74
N TYR A 138 3.82 7.37 8.97
CA TYR A 138 4.59 6.17 9.29
C TYR A 138 6.04 6.54 9.59
N ASP A 139 6.54 6.12 10.75
CA ASP A 139 7.95 6.28 11.12
C ASP A 139 8.72 4.99 10.79
N GLY A 140 9.67 5.06 9.85
CA GLY A 140 10.49 3.92 9.47
C GLY A 140 11.42 3.42 10.58
N GLU A 141 11.66 4.22 11.63
CA GLU A 141 12.41 3.74 12.81
C GLU A 141 11.70 2.56 13.49
N ASP A 142 10.37 2.54 13.50
CA ASP A 142 9.55 1.47 14.10
C ASP A 142 9.91 0.07 13.57
N ASP A 143 10.09 -0.03 12.25
CA ASP A 143 10.38 -1.29 11.55
C ASP A 143 11.88 -1.63 11.54
N ILE A 144 12.77 -0.63 11.63
CA ILE A 144 14.22 -0.88 11.65
C ILE A 144 14.61 -1.76 12.83
N TYR A 145 14.06 -1.52 14.02
CA TYR A 145 14.35 -2.35 15.19
C TYR A 145 13.95 -3.81 14.99
N GLN A 146 12.80 -4.04 14.35
CA GLN A 146 12.30 -5.38 14.08
C GLN A 146 13.02 -6.04 12.89
N SER A 147 13.72 -5.26 12.06
CA SER A 147 14.43 -5.74 10.87
C SER A 147 15.84 -6.28 11.17
N ASN A 148 16.43 -5.98 12.33
CA ASN A 148 17.82 -6.36 12.67
C ASN A 148 18.79 -6.13 11.50
N ARG A 149 18.83 -4.88 11.02
CA ARG A 149 19.71 -4.31 9.97
C ARG A 149 19.16 -4.28 8.54
N GLY A 150 17.89 -3.92 8.34
CA GLY A 150 17.33 -3.58 7.02
C GLY A 150 17.29 -2.07 6.73
N ILE A 151 16.93 -1.72 5.49
CA ILE A 151 16.56 -0.35 5.08
C ILE A 151 15.04 -0.30 4.95
N VAL A 152 14.42 0.74 5.52
CA VAL A 152 12.99 1.01 5.34
C VAL A 152 12.83 2.23 4.43
N VAL A 153 12.03 2.08 3.38
CA VAL A 153 11.70 3.17 2.44
C VAL A 153 10.20 3.38 2.44
N ILE A 154 9.76 4.63 2.59
CA ILE A 154 8.33 4.96 2.61
C ILE A 154 8.05 5.96 1.50
N ILE A 155 7.10 5.65 0.60
CA ILE A 155 6.82 6.48 -0.58
C ILE A 155 5.51 7.26 -0.44
N GLN A 156 5.48 8.47 -1.00
CA GLN A 156 4.26 9.19 -1.35
C GLN A 156 3.89 8.97 -2.81
N TYR A 157 2.59 8.98 -3.12
CA TYR A 157 2.06 8.93 -4.49
C TYR A 157 0.80 9.78 -4.60
N ARG A 158 0.43 10.24 -5.81
CA ARG A 158 -0.81 11.00 -6.01
C ARG A 158 -2.03 10.15 -5.69
N LEU A 159 -3.05 10.80 -5.15
CA LEU A 159 -4.31 10.19 -4.72
C LEU A 159 -5.50 10.81 -5.47
N GLY A 160 -6.65 10.16 -5.35
CA GLY A 160 -7.93 10.60 -5.87
C GLY A 160 -7.86 10.92 -7.37
N VAL A 161 -8.60 11.95 -7.77
CA VAL A 161 -8.61 12.45 -9.15
C VAL A 161 -7.22 12.91 -9.64
N PHE A 162 -6.27 13.26 -8.76
CA PHE A 162 -4.94 13.71 -9.18
C PHE A 162 -4.04 12.55 -9.65
N GLY A 163 -4.19 11.38 -9.04
CA GLY A 163 -3.43 10.16 -9.39
C GLY A 163 -4.20 9.22 -10.31
N PHE A 164 -5.53 9.26 -10.25
CA PHE A 164 -6.38 8.18 -10.75
C PHE A 164 -7.58 8.72 -11.55
N LEU A 165 -7.40 9.79 -12.32
CA LEU A 165 -8.44 10.25 -13.24
C LEU A 165 -8.61 9.27 -14.42
N PRO A 166 -9.81 8.70 -14.64
CA PRO A 166 -10.09 7.82 -15.77
C PRO A 166 -10.43 8.57 -17.05
N GLY A 167 -10.72 7.81 -18.11
CA GLY A 167 -11.39 8.32 -19.31
C GLY A 167 -10.51 8.31 -20.56
N ALA A 168 -11.16 8.21 -21.71
CA ALA A 168 -10.52 8.20 -23.02
C ALA A 168 -9.74 9.50 -23.29
N GLU A 169 -10.25 10.64 -22.80
CA GLU A 169 -9.57 11.92 -22.98
C GLU A 169 -8.28 12.01 -22.17
N VAL A 170 -8.28 11.49 -20.93
CA VAL A 170 -7.06 11.38 -20.11
C VAL A 170 -6.05 10.44 -20.76
N LYS A 171 -6.51 9.32 -21.31
CA LYS A 171 -5.62 8.40 -22.04
C LYS A 171 -4.95 9.05 -23.25
N LYS A 172 -5.69 9.89 -23.97
CA LYS A 172 -5.24 10.52 -25.20
C LYS A 172 -4.23 11.65 -24.94
N ASN A 173 -4.47 12.49 -23.95
CA ASN A 173 -3.71 13.73 -23.75
C ASN A 173 -2.83 13.75 -22.48
N GLY A 174 -3.04 12.80 -21.57
CA GLY A 174 -2.37 12.68 -20.28
C GLY A 174 -1.90 11.26 -19.98
N ALA A 175 -2.07 10.84 -18.73
CA ALA A 175 -1.68 9.52 -18.24
C ALA A 175 -2.72 8.98 -17.23
N LEU A 176 -3.30 7.82 -17.55
CA LEU A 176 -4.17 7.06 -16.65
C LEU A 176 -3.40 6.45 -15.49
N ASN A 177 -4.02 6.27 -14.33
CA ASN A 177 -3.35 5.80 -13.10
C ASN A 177 -2.05 6.60 -12.82
N ALA A 178 -1.97 7.83 -13.34
CA ALA A 178 -0.77 8.66 -13.38
C ALA A 178 0.46 8.02 -14.07
N GLY A 179 0.29 7.13 -15.06
CA GLY A 179 1.40 6.71 -15.94
C GLY A 179 1.09 5.98 -17.26
N ARG A 180 1.91 6.27 -18.29
CA ARG A 180 2.23 5.39 -19.43
C ARG A 180 3.76 5.38 -19.59
N ASP A 181 4.34 4.18 -19.50
CA ASP A 181 5.71 3.76 -19.86
C ASP A 181 6.87 4.81 -19.76
N PRO A 182 7.68 4.77 -18.69
CA PRO A 182 7.41 4.14 -17.39
C PRO A 182 7.30 5.22 -16.30
N SER A 183 6.26 5.36 -15.47
CA SER A 183 5.08 4.56 -15.13
C SER A 183 4.28 5.36 -14.08
N VAL A 184 3.22 4.79 -13.52
CA VAL A 184 2.53 5.22 -12.28
C VAL A 184 3.54 5.71 -11.23
N ASP A 185 3.21 6.76 -10.46
CA ASP A 185 4.06 7.35 -9.41
C ASP A 185 4.87 6.34 -8.58
N GLN A 186 4.21 5.25 -8.17
CA GLN A 186 4.82 4.20 -7.37
C GLN A 186 5.87 3.36 -8.12
N ASP A 187 5.66 3.05 -9.41
CA ASP A 187 6.68 2.36 -10.22
C ASP A 187 7.85 3.29 -10.55
N PHE A 188 7.57 4.58 -10.77
CA PHE A 188 8.64 5.59 -10.91
C PHE A 188 9.48 5.69 -9.63
N ALA A 189 8.83 5.70 -8.45
CA ALA A 189 9.51 5.65 -7.15
C ALA A 189 10.32 4.35 -7.00
N LEU A 190 9.75 3.19 -7.33
CA LEU A 190 10.46 1.89 -7.28
C LEU A 190 11.69 1.85 -8.18
N ARG A 191 11.63 2.42 -9.39
CA ARG A 191 12.77 2.54 -10.31
C ARG A 191 13.83 3.50 -9.76
N CYS A 192 13.40 4.62 -9.19
CA CYS A 192 14.30 5.57 -8.52
C CYS A 192 15.03 4.90 -7.35
N ILE A 193 14.31 4.15 -6.52
CA ILE A 193 14.84 3.38 -5.39
C ILE A 193 15.82 2.32 -5.90
N ASN A 194 15.45 1.50 -6.89
CA ASN A 194 16.38 0.51 -7.47
C ASN A 194 17.66 1.13 -8.03
N LYS A 195 17.58 2.35 -8.58
CA LYS A 195 18.75 3.06 -9.11
C LYS A 195 19.68 3.58 -8.01
N TYR A 196 19.14 3.97 -6.86
CA TYR A 196 19.87 4.78 -5.87
C TYR A 196 20.00 4.14 -4.49
N ILE A 197 19.27 3.08 -4.16
CA ILE A 197 19.24 2.53 -2.79
C ILE A 197 20.60 1.98 -2.35
N ALA A 198 21.45 1.59 -3.30
CA ALA A 198 22.85 1.24 -3.06
C ALA A 198 23.63 2.36 -2.36
N LYS A 199 23.32 3.64 -2.64
CA LYS A 199 23.94 4.80 -1.96
C LYS A 199 23.63 4.86 -0.47
N PHE A 200 22.59 4.16 -0.02
CA PHE A 200 22.19 4.00 1.38
C PHE A 200 22.61 2.63 1.95
N GLY A 201 23.36 1.82 1.17
CA GLY A 201 23.79 0.46 1.55
C GLY A 201 22.84 -0.67 1.14
N GLY A 202 21.70 -0.35 0.51
CA GLY A 202 20.67 -1.33 0.14
C GLY A 202 21.01 -2.11 -1.12
N GLY A 203 20.65 -3.39 -1.15
CA GLY A 203 20.73 -4.21 -2.35
C GLY A 203 19.47 -4.02 -3.22
N PRO A 204 19.57 -3.50 -4.46
CA PRO A 204 18.40 -3.34 -5.34
C PRO A 204 17.72 -4.68 -5.68
N ALA A 205 18.49 -5.77 -5.75
CA ALA A 205 17.95 -7.12 -5.91
C ALA A 205 17.28 -7.68 -4.64
N ARG A 206 17.36 -6.97 -3.50
CA ARG A 206 16.84 -7.39 -2.19
C ARG A 206 15.66 -6.54 -1.71
N VAL A 207 14.97 -5.86 -2.63
CA VAL A 207 13.76 -5.08 -2.35
C VAL A 207 12.55 -6.00 -2.14
N THR A 208 11.85 -5.81 -1.03
CA THR A 208 10.53 -6.37 -0.75
C THR A 208 9.54 -5.23 -0.61
N ILE A 209 8.46 -5.25 -1.40
CA ILE A 209 7.40 -4.26 -1.30
C ILE A 209 6.35 -4.73 -0.29
N TRP A 210 5.83 -3.80 0.51
CA TRP A 210 4.81 -4.04 1.51
C TRP A 210 3.81 -2.90 1.49
N GLY A 211 2.52 -3.20 1.51
CA GLY A 211 1.51 -2.17 1.69
C GLY A 211 0.31 -2.68 2.46
N GLU A 212 -0.50 -1.73 2.91
CA GLU A 212 -1.75 -1.98 3.62
C GLU A 212 -2.94 -1.37 2.86
N SER A 213 -4.11 -2.02 2.86
CA SER A 213 -5.32 -1.53 2.17
C SER A 213 -5.06 -1.25 0.68
N ALA A 214 -5.40 -0.06 0.17
CA ALA A 214 -5.01 0.40 -1.16
C ALA A 214 -3.50 0.34 -1.44
N GLY A 215 -2.64 0.40 -0.42
CA GLY A 215 -1.22 0.10 -0.53
C GLY A 215 -0.95 -1.38 -0.80
N ALA A 216 -1.70 -2.29 -0.17
CA ALA A 216 -1.68 -3.72 -0.49
C ALA A 216 -2.26 -4.01 -1.89
N GLY A 217 -3.29 -3.27 -2.28
CA GLY A 217 -3.81 -3.26 -3.65
C GLY A 217 -2.77 -2.77 -4.65
N SER A 218 -2.00 -1.75 -4.30
CA SER A 218 -0.87 -1.24 -5.09
C SER A 218 0.21 -2.30 -5.26
N VAL A 219 0.58 -2.98 -4.17
CA VAL A 219 1.48 -4.15 -4.23
C VAL A 219 0.93 -5.20 -5.19
N LEU A 220 -0.36 -5.52 -5.13
CA LEU A 220 -1.01 -6.43 -6.08
C LEU A 220 -0.88 -5.93 -7.54
N GLN A 221 -1.09 -4.64 -7.80
CA GLN A 221 -0.91 -4.07 -9.14
C GLN A 221 0.54 -4.25 -9.62
N HIS A 222 1.55 -4.02 -8.78
CA HIS A 222 2.97 -4.28 -9.12
C HIS A 222 3.26 -5.76 -9.37
N ILE A 223 2.59 -6.67 -8.65
CA ILE A 223 2.69 -8.11 -8.88
C ILE A 223 2.20 -8.47 -10.28
N VAL A 224 1.05 -7.97 -10.73
CA VAL A 224 0.49 -8.31 -12.05
C VAL A 224 0.97 -7.40 -13.18
N ALA A 225 1.67 -6.31 -12.86
CA ALA A 225 2.13 -5.31 -13.82
C ALA A 225 2.88 -5.94 -14.99
N ASN A 226 2.62 -5.43 -16.20
CA ASN A 226 3.22 -5.90 -17.44
C ASN A 226 3.06 -7.43 -17.62
N ASN A 227 1.96 -8.01 -17.13
CA ASN A 227 1.69 -9.46 -17.10
C ASN A 227 2.79 -10.26 -16.40
N GLY A 228 3.26 -9.78 -15.25
CA GLY A 228 4.31 -10.43 -14.47
C GLY A 228 5.68 -10.40 -15.15
N LYS A 229 5.90 -9.44 -16.07
CA LYS A 229 7.15 -9.32 -16.85
C LYS A 229 7.72 -7.92 -16.77
N THR A 230 7.60 -7.26 -15.62
CA THR A 230 8.23 -5.96 -15.39
C THR A 230 9.75 -6.08 -15.55
N GLN A 231 10.33 -5.22 -16.41
CA GLN A 231 11.77 -5.19 -16.68
C GLN A 231 12.38 -3.80 -16.41
N PRO A 232 13.53 -3.72 -15.72
CA PRO A 232 14.14 -4.80 -14.94
C PRO A 232 13.23 -5.23 -13.78
N GLN A 233 13.51 -6.37 -13.15
CA GLN A 233 12.84 -6.77 -11.91
C GLN A 233 13.08 -5.69 -10.83
N LEU A 234 11.99 -5.19 -10.22
CA LEU A 234 12.06 -4.09 -9.23
C LEU A 234 11.98 -4.56 -7.78
N PHE A 235 11.50 -5.78 -7.54
CA PHE A 235 11.36 -6.38 -6.22
C PHE A 235 11.42 -7.91 -6.30
N ARG A 236 11.82 -8.56 -5.20
CA ARG A 236 11.88 -10.01 -5.05
C ARG A 236 10.73 -10.58 -4.22
N GLY A 237 10.21 -9.82 -3.25
CA GLY A 237 9.14 -10.23 -2.35
C GLY A 237 8.02 -9.21 -2.28
N ALA A 238 6.82 -9.67 -1.93
CA ALA A 238 5.65 -8.83 -1.73
C ALA A 238 4.92 -9.18 -0.43
N ILE A 239 4.45 -8.17 0.30
CA ILE A 239 3.59 -8.33 1.47
C ILE A 239 2.32 -7.49 1.26
N THR A 240 1.16 -8.10 1.42
CA THR A 240 -0.14 -7.44 1.30
C THR A 240 -0.89 -7.50 2.63
N SER A 241 -0.89 -6.41 3.40
CA SER A 241 -1.74 -6.28 4.59
C SER A 241 -3.15 -5.83 4.17
N SER A 242 -4.14 -6.71 4.21
CA SER A 242 -5.49 -6.48 3.69
C SER A 242 -5.48 -6.15 2.19
N THR A 243 -5.22 -7.17 1.37
CA THR A 243 -5.14 -7.07 -0.11
C THR A 243 -6.37 -6.39 -0.71
N PHE A 244 -6.29 -5.09 -1.04
CA PHE A 244 -7.42 -4.36 -1.60
C PHE A 244 -7.54 -4.54 -3.11
N LEU A 245 -8.64 -5.13 -3.56
CA LEU A 245 -8.98 -5.25 -4.97
C LEU A 245 -10.47 -4.95 -5.16
N SER A 246 -10.79 -3.70 -5.46
CA SER A 246 -12.11 -3.31 -5.93
C SER A 246 -12.34 -3.70 -7.39
N SER A 247 -13.57 -3.54 -7.89
CA SER A 247 -13.87 -3.76 -9.30
C SER A 247 -12.99 -2.89 -10.19
N GLN A 248 -12.18 -3.51 -11.05
CA GLN A 248 -11.25 -2.83 -11.95
C GLN A 248 -11.77 -2.92 -13.39
N TYR A 249 -12.26 -1.79 -13.89
CA TYR A 249 -12.83 -1.62 -15.23
C TYR A 249 -11.76 -1.25 -16.25
N GLU A 250 -12.07 -1.37 -17.54
CA GLU A 250 -11.26 -0.70 -18.58
C GLU A 250 -11.40 0.80 -18.42
N TYR A 251 -10.32 1.56 -18.64
CA TYR A 251 -10.30 3.01 -18.40
C TYR A 251 -11.38 3.84 -19.14
N ASN A 252 -11.95 3.29 -20.21
CA ASN A 252 -12.98 3.88 -21.05
C ASN A 252 -14.33 3.13 -20.98
N ASP A 253 -14.50 2.23 -20.00
CA ASP A 253 -15.79 1.65 -19.69
C ASP A 253 -16.77 2.74 -19.21
N ARG A 254 -18.07 2.43 -19.23
CA ARG A 254 -19.14 3.35 -18.84
C ARG A 254 -18.91 4.00 -17.46
N ILE A 255 -18.48 3.23 -16.46
CA ILE A 255 -18.32 3.74 -15.09
C ILE A 255 -17.14 4.74 -15.01
N PRO A 256 -15.92 4.38 -15.46
CA PRO A 256 -14.81 5.32 -15.58
C PRO A 256 -15.14 6.59 -16.37
N GLU A 257 -15.87 6.50 -17.48
CA GLU A 257 -16.29 7.69 -18.26
C GLU A 257 -17.29 8.59 -17.51
N LEU A 258 -18.21 8.00 -16.72
CA LEU A 258 -19.11 8.78 -15.86
C LEU A 258 -18.34 9.50 -14.75
N LEU A 259 -17.37 8.83 -14.12
CA LEU A 259 -16.49 9.44 -13.12
C LEU A 259 -15.68 10.60 -13.71
N TYR A 260 -15.16 10.44 -14.92
CA TYR A 260 -14.51 11.53 -15.64
C TYR A 260 -15.48 12.72 -15.84
N GLY A 261 -16.71 12.46 -16.28
CA GLY A 261 -17.75 13.47 -16.45
C GLY A 261 -18.11 14.25 -15.18
N GLU A 262 -18.00 13.63 -13.99
CA GLU A 262 -18.23 14.29 -12.70
C GLU A 262 -17.10 15.26 -12.31
N VAL A 263 -15.88 15.03 -12.80
CA VAL A 263 -14.71 15.88 -12.52
C VAL A 263 -14.57 17.03 -13.52
N VAL A 264 -14.99 16.83 -14.78
CA VAL A 264 -14.81 17.82 -15.84
C VAL A 264 -15.76 19.00 -15.65
N VAL A 265 -15.26 20.05 -15.01
CA VAL A 265 -15.93 21.35 -14.89
C VAL A 265 -15.78 22.24 -16.15
N CYS A 266 -14.97 21.80 -17.11
CA CYS A 266 -14.59 22.54 -18.32
C CYS A 266 -15.45 22.21 -19.55
N THR A 267 -16.73 21.92 -19.38
CA THR A 267 -17.61 21.38 -20.45
C THR A 267 -17.84 22.34 -21.62
N SER A 268 -17.60 23.64 -21.45
CA SER A 268 -17.72 24.66 -22.50
C SER A 268 -16.39 25.02 -23.17
N ALA A 269 -15.27 24.46 -22.71
CA ALA A 269 -13.95 24.72 -23.28
C ALA A 269 -13.76 23.96 -24.60
N THR A 270 -13.08 24.58 -25.57
CA THR A 270 -12.69 23.93 -26.84
C THR A 270 -11.75 22.75 -26.61
N ASP A 271 -10.91 22.83 -25.57
CA ASP A 271 -10.07 21.75 -25.08
C ASP A 271 -10.32 21.57 -23.57
N ALA A 272 -11.20 20.62 -23.25
CA ALA A 272 -11.61 20.35 -21.87
C ALA A 272 -10.44 19.81 -21.02
N PHE A 273 -9.50 19.06 -21.62
CA PHE A 273 -8.38 18.49 -20.90
C PHE A 273 -7.36 19.57 -20.51
N SER A 274 -6.94 20.41 -21.46
CA SER A 274 -6.05 21.54 -21.17
C SER A 274 -6.68 22.51 -20.16
N CYS A 275 -7.99 22.73 -20.23
CA CYS A 275 -8.70 23.51 -19.22
C CYS A 275 -8.63 22.86 -17.84
N LEU A 276 -8.86 21.54 -17.73
CA LEU A 276 -8.80 20.81 -16.45
C LEU A 276 -7.43 20.94 -15.77
N GLN A 277 -6.35 21.02 -16.56
CA GLN A 277 -5.00 21.22 -16.06
C GLN A 277 -4.75 22.61 -15.44
N THR A 278 -5.62 23.60 -15.74
CA THR A 278 -5.56 24.95 -15.15
C THR A 278 -6.50 25.15 -13.97
N VAL A 279 -7.40 24.19 -13.70
CA VAL A 279 -8.37 24.29 -12.62
C VAL A 279 -7.66 24.39 -11.26
N ASN A 280 -8.19 25.17 -10.33
CA ASN A 280 -7.63 25.24 -8.99
C ASN A 280 -7.74 23.86 -8.30
N ALA A 281 -6.66 23.41 -7.66
CA ALA A 281 -6.63 22.10 -7.00
C ALA A 281 -7.77 21.90 -5.99
N THR A 282 -8.19 22.94 -5.26
CA THR A 282 -9.30 22.88 -4.30
C THR A 282 -10.65 22.52 -4.96
N VAL A 283 -10.86 22.93 -6.22
CA VAL A 283 -12.07 22.57 -6.97
C VAL A 283 -12.05 21.08 -7.32
N LEU A 284 -10.90 20.57 -7.76
CA LEU A 284 -10.71 19.15 -8.05
C LEU A 284 -10.82 18.29 -6.78
N GLU A 285 -10.31 18.78 -5.65
CA GLU A 285 -10.42 18.10 -4.35
C GLU A 285 -11.87 18.04 -3.87
N THR A 286 -12.66 19.08 -4.13
CA THR A 286 -14.10 19.08 -3.85
C THR A 286 -14.81 18.02 -4.69
N ALA A 287 -14.52 17.93 -6.00
CA ALA A 287 -15.06 16.90 -6.87
C ALA A 287 -14.64 15.48 -6.41
N ASN A 288 -13.37 15.31 -6.04
CA ASN A 288 -12.83 14.06 -5.49
C ASN A 288 -13.59 13.60 -4.24
N THR A 289 -13.87 14.53 -3.31
CA THR A 289 -14.65 14.25 -2.11
C THR A 289 -16.07 13.79 -2.46
N GLN A 290 -16.74 14.47 -3.40
CA GLN A 290 -18.10 14.11 -3.82
C GLN A 290 -18.17 12.72 -4.44
N ILE A 291 -17.21 12.38 -5.32
CA ILE A 291 -17.09 11.04 -5.92
C ILE A 291 -16.86 9.97 -4.84
N THR A 292 -16.06 10.29 -3.82
CA THR A 292 -15.73 9.36 -2.75
C THR A 292 -16.96 9.02 -1.90
N ILE A 293 -17.80 10.01 -1.58
CA ILE A 293 -18.99 9.81 -0.73
C ILE A 293 -20.22 9.30 -1.49
N SER A 294 -20.27 9.46 -2.81
CA SER A 294 -21.41 9.04 -3.65
C SER A 294 -21.37 7.56 -4.05
N GLY A 295 -20.22 6.89 -3.89
CA GLY A 295 -20.03 5.47 -4.21
C GLY A 295 -19.46 4.64 -3.05
N PHE A 296 -19.27 3.34 -3.27
CA PHE A 296 -18.63 2.41 -2.34
C PHE A 296 -17.10 2.61 -2.28
N TYR A 297 -16.64 3.83 -1.93
CA TYR A 297 -15.27 4.32 -2.13
C TYR A 297 -14.89 4.25 -3.62
N GLY A 298 -14.80 5.41 -4.28
CA GLY A 298 -14.70 5.52 -5.75
C GLY A 298 -13.83 4.46 -6.47
N THR A 299 -14.16 4.18 -7.73
CA THR A 299 -13.32 3.31 -8.56
C THR A 299 -12.10 4.12 -8.99
N TYR A 300 -10.92 3.85 -8.43
CA TYR A 300 -9.68 4.56 -8.73
C TYR A 300 -8.62 3.71 -9.46
N LEU A 301 -8.83 2.41 -9.58
CA LEU A 301 -7.95 1.56 -10.39
C LEU A 301 -8.65 1.14 -11.68
N PHE A 302 -7.92 1.23 -12.78
CA PHE A 302 -8.42 0.85 -14.10
C PHE A 302 -7.40 -0.01 -14.84
N VAL A 303 -7.88 -0.87 -15.73
CA VAL A 303 -7.04 -1.50 -16.76
C VAL A 303 -6.69 -0.41 -17.77
N ASP A 304 -5.40 -0.12 -17.90
CA ASP A 304 -4.89 0.95 -18.77
C ASP A 304 -4.32 0.43 -20.10
N GLY A 305 -4.16 -0.89 -20.23
CA GLY A 305 -3.61 -1.54 -21.42
C GLY A 305 -2.08 -1.49 -21.53
N PHE A 306 -1.37 -0.91 -20.56
CA PHE A 306 0.10 -0.79 -20.55
C PHE A 306 0.70 -1.34 -19.26
N PHE A 307 0.51 -0.65 -18.14
CA PHE A 307 1.01 -1.10 -16.83
C PHE A 307 0.13 -2.24 -16.33
N ILE A 308 -1.18 -2.05 -16.39
CA ILE A 308 -2.18 -3.10 -16.15
C ILE A 308 -2.85 -3.44 -17.49
N THR A 309 -2.45 -4.56 -18.08
CA THR A 309 -2.89 -4.92 -19.44
C THR A 309 -4.22 -5.68 -19.48
N GLN A 310 -4.63 -6.22 -18.35
CA GLN A 310 -5.89 -6.95 -18.16
C GLN A 310 -6.24 -6.95 -16.66
N ARG A 311 -7.45 -7.38 -16.32
CA ARG A 311 -7.90 -7.45 -14.91
C ARG A 311 -6.95 -8.31 -14.07
N PRO A 312 -6.57 -7.88 -12.85
CA PRO A 312 -5.63 -8.62 -12.01
C PRO A 312 -6.04 -10.07 -11.74
N THR A 313 -7.34 -10.34 -11.56
CA THR A 313 -7.84 -11.71 -11.36
C THR A 313 -7.49 -12.64 -12.52
N VAL A 314 -7.51 -12.14 -13.76
CA VAL A 314 -7.11 -12.90 -14.95
C VAL A 314 -5.60 -13.16 -14.95
N SER A 315 -4.78 -12.15 -14.64
CA SER A 315 -3.32 -12.29 -14.55
C SER A 315 -2.91 -13.28 -13.46
N LEU A 316 -3.55 -13.23 -12.29
CA LEU A 316 -3.30 -14.17 -11.18
C LEU A 316 -3.66 -15.60 -11.57
N LEU A 317 -4.81 -15.82 -12.23
CA LEU A 317 -5.22 -17.15 -12.71
C LEU A 317 -4.24 -17.74 -13.73
N GLN A 318 -3.56 -16.89 -14.51
CA GLN A 318 -2.53 -17.29 -15.47
C GLN A 318 -1.15 -17.51 -14.84
N GLY A 319 -0.98 -17.22 -13.54
CA GLY A 319 0.33 -17.21 -12.88
C GLY A 319 1.27 -16.11 -13.41
N ALA A 320 0.72 -15.09 -14.06
CA ALA A 320 1.47 -13.98 -14.65
C ALA A 320 1.84 -12.95 -13.58
N VAL A 321 2.81 -13.30 -12.72
CA VAL A 321 3.19 -12.54 -11.52
C VAL A 321 4.68 -12.17 -11.49
N ASN A 322 4.97 -10.95 -11.04
CA ASN A 322 6.30 -10.46 -10.67
C ASN A 322 6.63 -10.87 -9.22
N GLY A 323 7.92 -11.05 -8.92
CA GLY A 323 8.38 -11.46 -7.59
C GLY A 323 8.40 -12.98 -7.41
N VAL A 324 9.08 -13.45 -6.36
CA VAL A 324 9.30 -14.88 -6.13
C VAL A 324 8.52 -15.45 -4.94
N SER A 325 7.97 -14.59 -4.07
CA SER A 325 7.19 -14.99 -2.89
C SER A 325 6.24 -13.88 -2.42
N SER A 326 5.15 -14.26 -1.76
CA SER A 326 4.13 -13.35 -1.21
C SER A 326 3.72 -13.70 0.23
N SER A 327 3.42 -12.70 1.05
CA SER A 327 2.78 -12.85 2.37
C SER A 327 1.54 -11.98 2.46
N THR A 328 0.41 -12.51 2.94
CA THR A 328 -0.88 -11.78 2.94
C THR A 328 -1.52 -11.71 4.34
N ARG A 329 -2.29 -10.64 4.60
CA ARG A 329 -3.13 -10.43 5.80
C ARG A 329 -4.50 -9.90 5.39
N THR A 330 -5.54 -9.97 6.22
CA THR A 330 -6.86 -9.35 5.95
C THR A 330 -7.57 -8.89 7.22
N SER A 331 -8.28 -7.75 7.14
CA SER A 331 -9.28 -7.24 8.10
C SER A 331 -10.16 -6.19 7.39
N PHE A 332 -11.50 -6.21 7.53
CA PHE A 332 -12.37 -5.03 7.30
C PHE A 332 -13.75 -5.19 7.90
N VAL A 333 -14.27 -4.10 8.46
CA VAL A 333 -15.72 -3.79 8.48
C VAL A 333 -15.87 -2.26 8.56
N ASN A 334 -16.68 -1.69 7.67
CA ASN A 334 -17.27 -0.36 7.85
C ASN A 334 -18.68 -0.54 8.45
N GLN A 335 -19.00 0.17 9.53
CA GLN A 335 -20.27 0.02 10.27
C GLN A 335 -21.40 0.92 9.75
N SER A 336 -21.23 1.57 8.59
CA SER A 336 -22.17 2.60 8.12
C SER A 336 -22.95 2.28 6.84
N THR A 337 -23.29 1.02 6.55
CA THR A 337 -24.32 0.73 5.54
C THR A 337 -25.69 0.64 6.21
N GLY A 338 -26.61 1.45 5.70
CA GLY A 338 -27.95 1.61 6.23
C GLY A 338 -28.87 0.43 5.90
N ASP A 339 -29.72 0.13 6.87
CA ASP A 339 -30.68 -0.97 7.05
C ASP A 339 -31.77 -1.14 5.94
N THR A 340 -31.45 -1.24 4.64
CA THR A 340 -32.51 -1.27 3.60
C THR A 340 -32.37 -2.24 2.41
N ALA A 341 -31.24 -2.93 2.18
CA ALA A 341 -31.05 -3.79 1.00
C ALA A 341 -30.74 -5.25 1.36
N ASN A 342 -31.54 -6.22 0.92
CA ASN A 342 -31.19 -7.63 1.13
C ASN A 342 -29.86 -7.97 0.41
N ALA A 343 -29.19 -9.06 0.79
CA ALA A 343 -27.87 -9.45 0.27
C ALA A 343 -27.78 -9.47 -1.27
N THR A 344 -28.86 -9.85 -1.96
CA THR A 344 -28.95 -9.80 -3.43
C THR A 344 -28.91 -8.37 -3.94
N GLN A 345 -29.72 -7.47 -3.38
CA GLN A 345 -29.75 -6.07 -3.79
C GLN A 345 -28.41 -5.39 -3.49
N TYR A 346 -27.81 -5.66 -2.33
CA TYR A 346 -26.47 -5.17 -2.01
C TYR A 346 -25.43 -5.62 -3.03
N ALA A 347 -25.49 -6.88 -3.50
CA ALA A 347 -24.61 -7.37 -4.55
C ALA A 347 -24.82 -6.65 -5.90
N LEU A 348 -26.05 -6.26 -6.25
CA LEU A 348 -26.31 -5.44 -7.44
C LEU A 348 -25.72 -4.03 -7.31
N ASP A 349 -25.85 -3.43 -6.12
CA ASP A 349 -25.36 -2.08 -5.86
C ASP A 349 -23.83 -2.04 -5.85
N LEU A 350 -23.18 -3.05 -5.28
CA LEU A 350 -21.72 -3.18 -5.25
C LEU A 350 -21.14 -3.54 -6.63
N PHE A 351 -21.85 -4.36 -7.41
CA PHE A 351 -21.43 -4.82 -8.73
C PHE A 351 -22.45 -4.43 -9.81
N PRO A 352 -22.43 -3.16 -10.27
CA PRO A 352 -23.43 -2.65 -11.22
C PRO A 352 -23.43 -3.33 -12.60
N SER A 353 -22.44 -4.17 -12.89
CA SER A 353 -22.40 -5.01 -14.10
C SER A 353 -23.11 -6.35 -13.94
N PHE A 354 -23.60 -6.70 -12.75
CA PHE A 354 -24.30 -7.97 -12.52
C PHE A 354 -25.70 -7.95 -13.12
N GLY A 355 -26.07 -9.07 -13.74
CA GLY A 355 -27.46 -9.41 -14.00
C GLY A 355 -28.13 -10.06 -12.77
N PRO A 356 -29.47 -10.20 -12.78
CA PRO A 356 -30.23 -10.76 -11.65
C PRO A 356 -29.73 -12.13 -11.19
N VAL A 357 -29.36 -13.01 -12.13
CA VAL A 357 -28.87 -14.37 -11.83
C VAL A 357 -27.55 -14.35 -11.02
N GLN A 358 -26.64 -13.44 -11.35
CA GLN A 358 -25.36 -13.32 -10.65
C GLN A 358 -25.57 -12.77 -9.24
N ALA A 359 -26.41 -11.75 -9.10
CA ALA A 359 -26.76 -11.17 -7.81
C ALA A 359 -27.48 -12.18 -6.90
N ASP A 360 -28.44 -12.94 -7.43
CA ASP A 360 -29.14 -13.99 -6.69
C ASP A 360 -28.18 -15.08 -6.20
N LYS A 361 -27.20 -15.43 -7.02
CA LYS A 361 -26.17 -16.41 -6.63
C LYS A 361 -25.31 -15.88 -5.49
N VAL A 362 -24.89 -14.62 -5.52
CA VAL A 362 -24.16 -13.99 -4.41
C VAL A 362 -25.06 -13.91 -3.18
N GLY A 363 -26.27 -13.35 -3.30
CA GLY A 363 -27.22 -13.27 -2.18
C GLY A 363 -27.46 -14.63 -1.50
N SER A 364 -27.59 -15.70 -2.28
CA SER A 364 -27.76 -17.06 -1.77
C SER A 364 -26.53 -17.62 -1.03
N LEU A 365 -25.31 -17.22 -1.42
CA LEU A 365 -24.07 -17.68 -0.78
C LEU A 365 -23.85 -17.04 0.59
N TYR A 366 -24.35 -15.83 0.78
CA TYR A 366 -24.24 -15.11 2.06
C TYR A 366 -25.52 -15.22 2.90
N ALA A 367 -26.59 -15.79 2.35
CA ALA A 367 -27.84 -16.02 3.07
C ALA A 367 -27.60 -16.88 4.32
N GLY A 368 -28.10 -16.40 5.46
CA GLY A 368 -27.98 -17.11 6.74
C GLY A 368 -26.69 -16.84 7.50
N LEU A 369 -25.75 -16.06 6.95
CA LEU A 369 -24.62 -15.55 7.71
C LEU A 369 -25.08 -14.38 8.60
N GLY A 370 -25.40 -14.66 9.87
CA GLY A 370 -25.72 -13.61 10.85
C GLY A 370 -26.85 -12.66 10.43
N THR A 371 -26.74 -11.40 10.86
CA THR A 371 -27.69 -10.33 10.53
C THR A 371 -27.56 -9.88 9.07
N GLN A 372 -28.54 -9.15 8.55
CA GLN A 372 -28.46 -8.59 7.19
C GLN A 372 -27.22 -7.70 6.99
N LEU A 373 -26.97 -6.79 7.94
CA LEU A 373 -25.75 -5.98 7.96
C LEU A 373 -24.48 -6.83 7.96
N PHE A 374 -24.49 -7.98 8.65
CA PHE A 374 -23.36 -8.92 8.61
C PHE A 374 -23.15 -9.50 7.21
N GLN A 375 -24.23 -9.86 6.51
CA GLN A 375 -24.16 -10.39 5.13
C GLN A 375 -23.63 -9.35 4.16
N GLU A 376 -24.11 -8.11 4.23
CA GLU A 376 -23.62 -7.00 3.42
C GLU A 376 -22.12 -6.77 3.63
N ASN A 377 -21.71 -6.70 4.91
CA ASN A 377 -20.31 -6.59 5.28
C ASN A 377 -19.49 -7.76 4.75
N ALA A 378 -20.07 -8.97 4.72
CA ALA A 378 -19.35 -10.16 4.29
C ALA A 378 -19.17 -10.12 2.78
N ILE A 379 -20.18 -9.68 2.03
CA ILE A 379 -20.08 -9.50 0.59
C ILE A 379 -18.95 -8.52 0.25
N ILE A 380 -18.93 -7.31 0.82
CA ILE A 380 -17.90 -6.32 0.48
C ILE A 380 -16.51 -6.71 1.02
N GLY A 381 -16.43 -7.16 2.28
CA GLY A 381 -15.17 -7.55 2.91
C GLY A 381 -14.54 -8.76 2.23
N GLU A 382 -15.33 -9.79 1.92
CA GLU A 382 -14.81 -10.95 1.22
C GLU A 382 -14.44 -10.63 -0.21
N SER A 383 -15.29 -9.93 -0.96
CA SER A 383 -15.02 -9.65 -2.37
C SER A 383 -13.89 -8.67 -2.62
N THR A 384 -13.68 -7.71 -1.72
CA THR A 384 -12.72 -6.61 -1.92
C THR A 384 -11.39 -6.85 -1.21
N LEU A 385 -11.34 -7.70 -0.17
CA LEU A 385 -10.14 -7.87 0.66
C LEU A 385 -9.73 -9.32 0.87
N ILE A 386 -10.67 -10.17 1.30
CA ILE A 386 -10.34 -11.54 1.72
C ILE A 386 -10.12 -12.47 0.51
N CYS A 387 -11.05 -12.49 -0.43
CA CYS A 387 -10.93 -13.34 -1.61
C CYS A 387 -9.77 -12.96 -2.55
N PRO A 388 -9.46 -11.68 -2.79
CA PRO A 388 -8.25 -11.27 -3.50
C PRO A 388 -6.96 -11.87 -2.94
N THR A 389 -6.89 -12.01 -1.61
CA THR A 389 -5.76 -12.66 -0.93
C THR A 389 -5.61 -14.12 -1.37
N TYR A 390 -6.69 -14.89 -1.47
CA TYR A 390 -6.60 -16.28 -1.94
C TYR A 390 -6.25 -16.39 -3.42
N TYR A 391 -6.66 -15.44 -4.27
CA TYR A 391 -6.24 -15.43 -5.67
C TYR A 391 -4.73 -15.23 -5.78
N LEU A 392 -4.19 -14.34 -4.95
CA LEU A 392 -2.76 -14.07 -4.88
C LEU A 392 -1.98 -15.31 -4.41
N LEU A 393 -2.43 -15.95 -3.33
CA LEU A 393 -1.78 -17.13 -2.79
C LEU A 393 -1.73 -18.29 -3.79
N ARG A 394 -2.82 -18.52 -4.54
CA ARG A 394 -2.85 -19.51 -5.63
C ARG A 394 -1.85 -19.19 -6.75
N ALA A 395 -1.67 -17.92 -7.09
CA ALA A 395 -0.71 -17.51 -8.12
C ALA A 395 0.76 -17.74 -7.69
N PHE A 396 1.04 -17.75 -6.37
CA PHE A 396 2.35 -18.03 -5.80
C PHE A 396 2.47 -19.46 -5.25
N HIS A 397 1.84 -20.42 -5.92
CA HIS A 397 1.75 -21.81 -5.48
C HIS A 397 3.11 -22.35 -4.96
N GLY A 398 3.15 -22.80 -3.70
CA GLY A 398 4.28 -23.41 -3.00
C GLY A 398 5.35 -22.41 -2.56
N ARG A 399 5.03 -21.12 -2.57
CA ARG A 399 5.98 -20.02 -2.31
C ARG A 399 5.35 -18.86 -1.56
N ALA A 400 4.18 -19.03 -0.97
CA ALA A 400 3.46 -17.98 -0.26
C ALA A 400 3.08 -18.40 1.16
N PHE A 401 2.93 -17.40 2.05
CA PHE A 401 2.53 -17.58 3.43
C PHE A 401 1.28 -16.74 3.72
N LYS A 402 0.35 -17.29 4.52
CA LYS A 402 -0.90 -16.60 4.88
C LYS A 402 -1.12 -16.52 6.40
N VAL A 403 -1.45 -15.35 6.91
CA VAL A 403 -1.91 -15.13 8.30
C VAL A 403 -3.42 -15.45 8.34
N GLY A 404 -3.98 -16.05 9.40
CA GLY A 404 -5.35 -16.62 9.40
C GLY A 404 -6.16 -16.49 10.69
N ASP A 405 -7.39 -17.04 10.74
CA ASP A 405 -8.29 -17.13 11.93
C ASP A 405 -9.20 -18.39 11.97
N PRO A 406 -9.42 -19.06 13.13
CA PRO A 406 -10.36 -20.16 13.25
C PRO A 406 -11.78 -19.71 13.68
N GLU A 407 -12.76 -20.11 12.86
CA GLU A 407 -14.16 -20.33 13.21
C GLU A 407 -14.85 -19.31 14.15
N LEU A 408 -15.13 -18.12 13.63
CA LEU A 408 -16.38 -17.39 13.90
C LEU A 408 -16.58 -16.32 12.81
N HIS A 409 -17.16 -16.76 11.69
CA HIS A 409 -17.71 -15.91 10.62
C HIS A 409 -16.81 -14.74 10.16
N GLY A 410 -15.83 -15.03 9.31
CA GLY A 410 -15.58 -14.23 8.10
C GLY A 410 -14.84 -12.89 8.21
N PHE A 411 -14.37 -12.44 9.37
CA PHE A 411 -13.65 -11.16 9.44
C PHE A 411 -12.45 -11.16 10.39
N ALA A 412 -11.26 -11.11 9.78
CA ALA A 412 -9.96 -10.72 10.35
C ALA A 412 -8.97 -11.82 10.77
N GLU A 413 -7.87 -11.89 10.01
CA GLU A 413 -6.70 -12.77 10.17
C GLU A 413 -5.72 -12.25 11.23
N PHE A 414 -5.85 -10.97 11.56
CA PHE A 414 -5.49 -10.38 12.84
C PHE A 414 -6.78 -10.31 13.67
N ALA A 415 -6.96 -11.26 14.58
CA ALA A 415 -8.26 -11.52 15.21
C ALA A 415 -8.43 -10.84 16.58
N ILE A 416 -7.57 -9.88 16.94
CA ILE A 416 -7.74 -9.08 18.16
C ILE A 416 -9.03 -8.26 18.04
N PRO A 417 -10.05 -8.48 18.89
CA PRO A 417 -11.32 -7.76 18.78
C PRO A 417 -11.13 -6.24 18.87
N PRO A 418 -11.84 -5.43 18.05
CA PRO A 418 -12.90 -5.82 17.10
C PRO A 418 -12.40 -6.30 15.73
N GLY A 419 -11.10 -6.47 15.49
CA GLY A 419 -10.56 -7.04 14.24
C GLY A 419 -10.79 -6.19 12.99
N LEU A 420 -10.93 -4.87 13.12
CA LEU A 420 -11.31 -4.01 11.99
C LEU A 420 -10.13 -3.77 11.03
N HIS A 421 -10.47 -3.24 9.85
CA HIS A 421 -9.48 -2.82 8.83
C HIS A 421 -8.43 -1.91 9.44
N SER A 422 -7.16 -2.12 9.10
CA SER A 422 -6.00 -1.37 9.59
C SER A 422 -5.72 -1.47 11.10
N CYS A 423 -6.45 -2.27 11.88
CA CYS A 423 -6.15 -2.47 13.31
C CYS A 423 -4.80 -3.18 13.56
N ASP A 424 -4.22 -3.78 12.51
CA ASP A 424 -2.90 -4.39 12.52
C ASP A 424 -1.76 -3.36 12.34
N VAL A 425 -2.03 -2.18 11.77
CA VAL A 425 -1.03 -1.13 11.51
C VAL A 425 -0.21 -0.74 12.75
N PRO A 426 -0.83 -0.50 13.93
CA PRO A 426 -0.09 -0.19 15.16
C PRO A 426 0.92 -1.24 15.61
N TYR A 427 0.82 -2.48 15.13
CA TYR A 427 1.72 -3.56 15.54
C TYR A 427 3.04 -3.54 14.80
N TYR A 428 3.12 -2.92 13.62
CA TYR A 428 4.37 -2.72 12.89
C TYR A 428 4.76 -1.24 12.74
N PHE A 429 3.81 -0.31 12.85
CA PHE A 429 4.08 1.11 13.07
C PHE A 429 3.43 1.61 14.37
N PRO A 430 3.98 1.29 15.56
CA PRO A 430 3.48 1.77 16.85
C PRO A 430 3.47 3.31 16.99
N SER A 431 4.19 4.03 16.13
CA SER A 431 4.08 5.49 16.00
C SER A 431 2.77 5.96 15.33
N THR A 432 1.90 5.08 14.85
CA THR A 432 0.62 5.49 14.23
C THR A 432 -0.50 5.60 15.25
N ALA A 433 -0.61 4.60 16.13
CA ALA A 433 -1.56 4.55 17.24
C ALA A 433 -1.12 3.51 18.26
N THR A 434 -1.80 3.44 19.39
CA THR A 434 -1.57 2.42 20.41
C THR A 434 -2.20 1.08 19.99
N PRO A 435 -1.47 -0.05 20.01
CA PRO A 435 -2.04 -1.37 19.74
C PRO A 435 -3.21 -1.72 20.68
N LEU A 436 -4.25 -2.35 20.13
CA LEU A 436 -5.45 -2.76 20.89
C LEU A 436 -5.13 -3.80 21.99
N PHE A 437 -4.26 -4.76 21.69
CA PHE A 437 -3.79 -5.78 22.62
C PHE A 437 -2.32 -5.52 22.98
N GLN A 438 -2.12 -4.89 24.14
CA GLN A 438 -0.80 -4.46 24.62
C GLN A 438 -0.05 -5.60 25.30
N ASN A 439 0.39 -6.57 24.51
CA ASN A 439 1.22 -7.67 24.99
C ASN A 439 2.54 -7.72 24.21
N THR A 440 3.66 -7.41 24.87
CA THR A 440 4.98 -7.29 24.22
C THR A 440 5.36 -8.50 23.39
N SER A 441 5.16 -9.71 23.92
CA SER A 441 5.50 -10.94 23.17
C SER A 441 4.62 -11.17 21.95
N PHE A 442 3.35 -10.75 22.01
CA PHE A 442 2.44 -10.82 20.87
C PHE A 442 2.80 -9.76 19.82
N ILE A 443 3.04 -8.52 20.25
CA ILE A 443 3.44 -7.42 19.37
C ILE A 443 4.74 -7.79 18.63
N ASN A 444 5.75 -8.27 19.35
CA ASN A 444 7.00 -8.73 18.74
C ASN A 444 6.78 -9.88 17.75
N ALA A 445 5.96 -10.87 18.12
CA ALA A 445 5.66 -12.00 17.24
C ALA A 445 4.94 -11.59 15.96
N PHE A 446 4.00 -10.64 16.06
CA PHE A 446 3.27 -10.12 14.92
C PHE A 446 4.18 -9.29 14.01
N ALA A 447 4.88 -8.30 14.55
CA ALA A 447 5.77 -7.41 13.80
C ALA A 447 6.88 -8.20 13.10
N GLN A 448 7.57 -9.09 13.83
CA GLN A 448 8.69 -9.85 13.28
C GLN A 448 8.27 -10.82 12.20
N SER A 449 7.02 -11.28 12.19
CA SER A 449 6.55 -12.16 11.13
C SER A 449 6.61 -11.47 9.75
N SER A 450 6.26 -10.17 9.68
CA SER A 450 6.41 -9.35 8.47
C SER A 450 7.87 -9.04 8.17
N THR A 451 8.62 -8.54 9.15
CA THR A 451 10.00 -8.08 8.88
C THR A 451 10.92 -9.25 8.52
N SER A 452 10.75 -10.41 9.15
CA SER A 452 11.50 -11.62 8.82
C SER A 452 11.23 -12.07 7.39
N PHE A 453 9.98 -12.03 6.94
CA PHE A 453 9.65 -12.27 5.54
C PHE A 453 10.24 -11.20 4.61
N GLY A 454 10.09 -9.92 4.95
CA GLY A 454 10.64 -8.81 4.14
C GLY A 454 12.14 -8.97 3.87
N ILE A 455 12.87 -9.48 4.86
CA ILE A 455 14.32 -9.62 4.84
C ILE A 455 14.81 -10.94 4.23
N SER A 456 14.09 -12.03 4.47
CA SER A 456 14.56 -13.38 4.14
C SER A 456 13.66 -14.16 3.18
N LEU A 457 12.50 -13.59 2.81
CA LEU A 457 11.40 -14.26 2.09
C LEU A 457 10.82 -15.48 2.85
N ASN A 458 11.06 -15.56 4.17
CA ASN A 458 10.56 -16.65 5.00
C ASN A 458 10.20 -16.13 6.41
N PRO A 459 8.93 -16.20 6.85
CA PRO A 459 8.53 -15.69 8.16
C PRO A 459 9.03 -16.57 9.32
N ASN A 460 9.58 -17.75 9.03
CA ASN A 460 10.15 -18.66 10.02
C ASN A 460 11.56 -18.27 10.45
N VAL A 461 12.26 -17.42 9.69
CA VAL A 461 13.55 -16.87 10.12
C VAL A 461 13.30 -16.02 11.36
N LYS A 462 13.92 -16.39 12.48
CA LYS A 462 13.75 -15.67 13.75
C LYS A 462 14.82 -14.61 13.89
N ILE A 463 14.41 -13.36 13.69
CA ILE A 463 15.26 -12.21 14.00
C ILE A 463 15.50 -12.14 15.52
N ASP A 464 14.44 -12.24 16.32
CA ASP A 464 14.53 -12.52 17.76
C ASP A 464 14.24 -14.01 18.00
N PRO A 465 15.20 -14.79 18.52
CA PRO A 465 15.01 -16.21 18.80
C PRO A 465 13.98 -16.48 19.91
N THR A 466 13.58 -15.46 20.67
CA THR A 466 12.57 -15.57 21.74
C THR A 466 11.13 -15.37 21.25
N THR A 467 10.95 -15.00 19.97
CA THR A 467 9.62 -14.82 19.37
C THR A 467 8.80 -16.10 19.43
N ILE A 468 7.54 -15.94 19.88
CA ILE A 468 6.62 -17.06 20.14
C ILE A 468 5.95 -17.66 18.90
N THR A 469 6.16 -17.10 17.70
CA THR A 469 5.48 -17.56 16.48
C THR A 469 5.92 -18.99 16.14
N PRO A 470 4.99 -19.97 16.08
CA PRO A 470 5.33 -21.35 15.73
C PRO A 470 5.75 -21.47 14.26
N PRO A 471 6.24 -22.65 13.82
CA PRO A 471 6.52 -22.90 12.42
C PRO A 471 5.29 -22.63 11.54
N TRP A 472 5.47 -21.76 10.56
CA TRP A 472 4.46 -21.33 9.62
C TRP A 472 4.70 -22.02 8.28
N LYS A 473 3.79 -22.91 7.91
CA LYS A 473 3.85 -23.62 6.62
C LYS A 473 3.46 -22.71 5.47
N GLU A 474 4.01 -22.99 4.31
CA GLU A 474 3.56 -22.38 3.05
C GLU A 474 2.08 -22.72 2.81
N TRP A 475 1.36 -21.77 2.23
CA TRP A 475 -0.04 -21.89 1.89
C TRP A 475 -0.18 -22.87 0.73
N GLU A 476 -0.51 -24.12 1.05
CA GLU A 476 -0.85 -25.19 0.12
C GLU A 476 -1.06 -26.51 0.84
N VAL A 477 -0.17 -26.76 1.81
CA VAL A 477 -0.23 -27.96 2.63
C VAL A 477 -1.42 -27.80 3.58
N GLY A 478 -2.58 -28.33 3.17
CA GLY A 478 -3.81 -28.30 3.94
C GLY A 478 -4.39 -26.89 4.15
N HIS A 479 -4.11 -25.94 3.26
CA HIS A 479 -4.56 -24.55 3.34
C HIS A 479 -4.27 -23.91 4.71
N THR A 480 -3.04 -24.09 5.19
CA THR A 480 -2.64 -23.63 6.52
C THR A 480 -2.42 -22.12 6.55
N GLU A 481 -2.85 -21.48 7.62
CA GLU A 481 -2.68 -20.06 7.90
C GLU A 481 -2.21 -19.85 9.35
N MET A 482 -1.64 -18.68 9.69
CA MET A 482 -1.16 -18.37 11.05
C MET A 482 -2.09 -17.43 11.81
N LEU A 483 -2.70 -17.88 12.90
CA LEU A 483 -3.53 -17.05 13.79
C LEU A 483 -2.71 -16.12 14.66
N PHE A 484 -3.17 -14.88 14.78
CA PHE A 484 -2.79 -13.96 15.85
C PHE A 484 -4.04 -13.43 16.55
N ASN A 485 -4.34 -13.94 17.74
CA ASN A 485 -5.54 -13.60 18.52
C ASN A 485 -5.26 -13.46 20.03
N GLU A 486 -6.27 -13.06 20.78
CA GLU A 486 -6.37 -13.21 22.22
C GLU A 486 -7.54 -14.16 22.59
N THR A 487 -7.32 -14.99 23.61
CA THR A 487 -8.40 -15.81 24.18
C THR A 487 -9.35 -14.92 24.98
N ALA A 488 -10.58 -15.39 25.23
CA ALA A 488 -11.55 -14.70 26.10
C ALA A 488 -11.02 -14.37 27.52
N ALA A 489 -9.94 -15.04 27.96
CA ALA A 489 -9.25 -14.76 29.22
C ALA A 489 -8.12 -13.71 29.08
N GLY A 490 -8.01 -13.00 27.95
CA GLY A 490 -6.98 -12.00 27.67
C GLY A 490 -5.56 -12.59 27.46
N ARG A 491 -5.46 -13.89 27.16
CA ARG A 491 -4.17 -14.55 26.90
C ARG A 491 -3.85 -14.53 25.40
N ARG A 492 -2.60 -14.25 25.05
CA ARG A 492 -2.09 -14.32 23.67
C ARG A 492 -2.30 -15.71 23.06
N LEU A 493 -2.71 -15.76 21.80
CA LEU A 493 -2.89 -16.96 21.00
C LEU A 493 -2.19 -16.78 19.65
N VAL A 494 -1.19 -17.62 19.36
CA VAL A 494 -0.46 -17.63 18.09
C VAL A 494 -0.29 -19.07 17.63
N GLU A 495 -1.07 -19.51 16.65
CA GLU A 495 -1.12 -20.93 16.26
C GLU A 495 -1.54 -21.11 14.79
N PRO A 496 -1.13 -22.22 14.13
CA PRO A 496 -1.61 -22.52 12.79
C PRO A 496 -3.08 -22.98 12.80
N LEU A 497 -3.82 -22.63 11.76
CA LEU A 497 -5.19 -23.08 11.48
C LEU A 497 -5.35 -23.47 10.00
N GLN A 498 -6.50 -24.04 9.64
CA GLN A 498 -6.86 -24.31 8.24
C GLN A 498 -7.94 -23.36 7.74
N THR A 499 -7.79 -22.86 6.51
CA THR A 499 -8.82 -22.06 5.86
C THR A 499 -10.15 -22.80 5.81
N SER A 500 -11.26 -22.12 6.11
CA SER A 500 -12.61 -22.69 5.97
C SER A 500 -12.96 -22.99 4.50
N ASP A 501 -13.41 -24.21 4.23
CA ASP A 501 -13.91 -24.61 2.90
C ASP A 501 -15.07 -23.73 2.43
N ALA A 502 -15.95 -23.31 3.35
CA ALA A 502 -17.07 -22.43 3.02
C ALA A 502 -16.61 -21.05 2.54
N LEU A 503 -15.52 -20.51 3.12
CA LEU A 503 -14.92 -19.26 2.66
C LEU A 503 -14.27 -19.45 1.28
N LEU A 504 -13.55 -20.56 1.08
CA LEU A 504 -12.94 -20.88 -0.22
C LEU A 504 -13.98 -21.04 -1.33
N GLU A 505 -15.14 -21.63 -1.03
CA GLU A 505 -16.28 -21.73 -1.95
C GLU A 505 -16.83 -20.35 -2.33
N ARG A 506 -17.07 -19.47 -1.35
CA ARG A 506 -17.51 -18.09 -1.61
C ARG A 506 -16.50 -17.32 -2.45
N CYS A 507 -15.22 -17.42 -2.12
CA CYS A 507 -14.16 -16.78 -2.90
C CYS A 507 -14.02 -17.32 -4.31
N GLN A 508 -14.26 -18.62 -4.53
CA GLN A 508 -14.32 -19.14 -5.88
C GLN A 508 -15.49 -18.52 -6.66
N CYS A 509 -16.67 -18.44 -6.06
CA CYS A 509 -17.81 -17.84 -6.73
C CYS A 509 -17.53 -16.37 -7.08
N VAL A 510 -17.07 -15.56 -6.14
CA VAL A 510 -16.75 -14.14 -6.37
C VAL A 510 -15.70 -13.97 -7.48
N SER A 511 -14.70 -14.86 -7.56
CA SER A 511 -13.68 -14.81 -8.61
C SER A 511 -14.22 -15.07 -10.03
N SER A 512 -15.24 -15.92 -10.14
CA SER A 512 -15.79 -16.39 -11.41
C SER A 512 -16.81 -15.44 -12.06
N ILE A 513 -17.29 -14.43 -11.32
CA ILE A 513 -18.39 -13.57 -11.78
C ILE A 513 -17.90 -12.45 -12.71
N HIS A 514 -16.61 -12.13 -12.77
CA HIS A 514 -16.12 -10.94 -13.48
C HIS A 514 -15.73 -11.12 -14.95
N PRO A 515 -15.25 -12.28 -15.43
CA PRO A 515 -15.92 -12.89 -16.59
C PRO A 515 -15.82 -14.43 -16.58
N CYS A 516 -16.87 -15.10 -17.07
CA CYS A 516 -16.94 -16.56 -17.17
C CYS A 516 -15.75 -17.15 -17.93
N ALA A 517 -14.95 -17.97 -17.24
CA ALA A 517 -14.38 -19.18 -17.85
C ALA A 517 -14.37 -20.27 -16.78
N VAL A 518 -15.05 -21.36 -17.10
CA VAL A 518 -15.14 -22.59 -16.32
C VAL A 518 -13.72 -23.17 -16.16
N ALA A 519 -13.04 -22.85 -15.07
CA ALA A 519 -12.00 -23.71 -14.54
C ALA A 519 -12.66 -24.58 -13.48
N ARG A 520 -12.97 -25.84 -13.84
CA ARG A 520 -13.19 -26.88 -12.84
C ARG A 520 -11.88 -27.03 -12.05
N PHE A 521 -12.02 -27.10 -10.73
CA PHE A 521 -10.98 -27.43 -9.77
C PHE A 521 -10.22 -28.70 -10.12
#